data_AF-A0A9W7YTP8-F1
#
_entry.id   AF-A0A9W7YTP8-F1
#
_cell.length_a   1.000
_cell.length_b   1.000
_cell.length_c   1.000
_cell.angle_alpha   90.00
_cell.angle_beta   90.00
_cell.angle_gamma   90.00
#
_symmetry.space_group_name_H-M   'P 1'
#
loop_
_entity.id
_entity.type
_entity.pdbx_description
1 polymer ?
#
loop_
_entity_poly.entity_id
_entity_poly.type
_entity_poly.pdbx_seq_one_letter_code
_entity_poly.pdbx_strand_id
1 'polypeptide(L)'
;YPASTVQILGAEKALFRALKTKGNTPKYGLIYNSSFIGRAGTKNKGRISRFLANKATIASRIDCFSDAPNSVFGEALKQQVEDRLSFFETGAQPSKNSDTMEKVLKALADAGINDDAEPPKTPKKRSSASVAMDEDAPASAKKEKKAKKETKQKK
;
A
#
# COMPACT_ATOMS: atom_id res chain seq x y z
N TYR A 1 -10.46 6.69 0.85
CA TYR A 1 -9.48 6.63 -0.28
C TYR A 1 -8.50 5.48 -0.10
N PRO A 2 -7.85 4.99 -1.18
CA PRO A 2 -6.72 4.07 -1.06
C PRO A 2 -5.45 4.81 -0.65
N ALA A 3 -4.51 4.09 -0.02
CA ALA A 3 -3.28 4.68 0.51
C ALA A 3 -2.38 5.29 -0.58
N SER A 4 -2.42 4.75 -1.80
CA SER A 4 -1.71 5.33 -2.95
C SER A 4 -2.19 6.74 -3.26
N THR A 5 -3.50 7.00 -3.18
CA THR A 5 -4.06 8.35 -3.35
C THR A 5 -3.66 9.26 -2.20
N VAL A 6 -3.74 8.78 -0.95
CA VAL A 6 -3.33 9.55 0.23
C VAL A 6 -1.85 9.94 0.16
N GLN A 7 -1.00 9.06 -0.39
CA GLN A 7 0.43 9.32 -0.54
C GLN A 7 0.73 10.53 -1.44
N ILE A 8 -0.04 10.70 -2.52
CA ILE A 8 0.15 11.75 -3.52
C ILE A 8 -0.88 12.87 -3.41
N LEU A 9 -1.64 12.92 -2.31
CA LEU A 9 -2.68 13.91 -2.10
C LEU A 9 -2.11 15.32 -2.28
N GLY A 10 -2.71 16.14 -3.12
CA GLY A 10 -2.24 17.48 -3.50
C GLY A 10 -1.12 17.52 -4.56
N ALA A 11 -0.58 16.38 -5.00
CA ALA A 11 0.41 16.27 -6.07
C ALA A 11 -0.17 15.65 -7.36
N GLU A 12 -1.48 15.52 -7.47
CA GLU A 12 -2.17 14.83 -8.56
C GLU A 12 -1.89 15.48 -9.92
N LYS A 13 -1.91 16.82 -9.99
CA LYS A 13 -1.60 17.56 -11.23
C LYS A 13 -0.18 17.28 -11.72
N ALA A 14 0.77 17.12 -10.80
CA ALA A 14 2.16 16.76 -11.13
C ALA A 14 2.27 15.29 -11.54
N LEU A 15 1.53 14.39 -10.88
CA LEU A 15 1.44 12.99 -11.26
C LEU A 15 0.93 12.82 -12.70
N PHE A 16 -0.22 13.41 -13.03
CA PHE A 16 -0.81 13.28 -14.37
C PHE A 16 0.07 13.90 -15.46
N ARG A 17 0.74 15.01 -15.15
CA ARG A 17 1.73 15.60 -16.06
C ARG A 17 2.90 14.64 -16.31
N ALA A 18 3.47 14.06 -15.26
CA ALA A 18 4.58 13.11 -15.36
C ALA A 18 4.19 11.85 -16.14
N LEU A 19 2.97 11.34 -15.95
CA LEU A 19 2.46 10.20 -16.73
C LEU A 19 2.32 10.54 -18.22
N LYS A 20 1.85 11.75 -18.56
CA LYS A 20 1.70 12.20 -19.94
C LYS A 20 3.05 12.41 -20.64
N THR A 21 4.03 12.95 -19.93
CA THR A 21 5.37 13.25 -20.47
C THR A 21 6.38 12.12 -20.26
N LYS A 22 5.96 11.00 -19.66
CA LYS A 22 6.85 9.90 -19.21
C LYS A 22 8.02 10.40 -18.34
N GLY A 23 7.77 11.42 -17.54
CA GLY A 23 8.72 12.00 -16.60
C GLY A 23 8.71 11.32 -15.23
N ASN A 24 9.52 11.85 -14.31
CA ASN A 24 9.56 11.38 -12.93
C ASN A 24 8.25 11.71 -12.20
N THR A 25 7.62 10.69 -11.63
CA THR A 25 6.41 10.85 -10.83
C THR A 25 6.74 11.34 -9.41
N PRO A 26 5.88 12.19 -8.82
CA PRO A 26 6.04 12.60 -7.42
C PRO A 26 5.89 11.40 -6.48
N LYS A 27 6.75 11.34 -5.44
CA LYS A 27 6.76 10.24 -4.45
C LYS A 27 5.94 10.56 -3.19
N TYR A 28 5.54 11.81 -3.02
CA TYR A 28 4.81 12.34 -1.88
C TYR A 28 4.01 13.56 -2.32
N GLY A 29 2.87 13.80 -1.67
CA GLY A 29 2.10 15.02 -1.77
C GLY A 29 2.19 15.83 -0.49
N LEU A 30 1.04 16.25 0.04
CA LEU A 30 0.92 17.06 1.26
C LEU A 30 1.51 16.38 2.51
N ILE A 31 1.56 15.05 2.52
CA ILE A 31 2.14 14.27 3.63
C ILE A 31 3.64 14.53 3.84
N TYR A 32 4.35 15.11 2.85
CA TYR A 32 5.77 15.47 2.94
C TYR A 32 6.08 16.38 4.13
N ASN A 33 5.13 17.23 4.52
CA ASN A 33 5.29 18.19 5.61
C ASN A 33 5.19 17.54 7.00
N SER A 34 4.94 16.23 7.08
CA SER A 34 4.93 15.51 8.34
C SER A 34 6.33 15.44 8.97
N SER A 35 6.40 15.62 10.29
CA SER A 35 7.65 15.50 11.07
C SER A 35 8.32 14.13 10.92
N PHE A 36 7.56 13.06 10.66
CA PHE A 36 8.11 11.72 10.40
C PHE A 36 8.93 11.66 9.11
N ILE A 37 8.49 12.37 8.07
CA ILE A 37 9.18 12.40 6.77
C ILE A 37 10.33 13.40 6.80
N GLY A 38 10.15 14.52 7.51
CA GLY A 38 11.20 15.53 7.71
C GLY A 38 12.44 14.95 8.39
N ARG A 39 12.25 14.12 9.42
CA ARG A 39 13.34 13.43 10.15
C ARG A 39 14.03 12.33 9.34
N ALA A 40 13.31 11.69 8.42
CA ALA A 40 13.87 10.59 7.64
C ALA A 40 14.95 11.05 6.64
N GLY A 41 16.02 10.24 6.52
CA GLY A 41 17.06 10.46 5.51
C GLY A 41 16.51 10.53 4.09
N THR A 42 17.13 11.35 3.23
CA THR A 42 16.65 11.68 1.87
C THR A 42 16.34 10.47 1.01
N LYS A 43 17.15 9.41 1.10
CA LYS A 43 16.94 8.13 0.38
C LYS A 43 15.69 7.37 0.86
N ASN A 44 15.34 7.50 2.14
CA ASN A 44 14.25 6.77 2.79
C ASN A 44 12.92 7.53 2.82
N LYS A 45 12.91 8.84 2.50
CA LYS A 45 11.71 9.70 2.48
C LYS A 45 10.55 9.10 1.67
N GLY A 46 10.83 8.51 0.51
CA GLY A 46 9.79 7.85 -0.31
C GLY A 46 9.23 6.58 0.33
N ARG A 47 10.06 5.81 1.04
CA ARG A 47 9.66 4.57 1.70
C ARG A 47 8.80 4.85 2.93
N ILE A 48 9.22 5.80 3.77
CA ILE A 48 8.47 6.21 4.96
C ILE A 48 7.16 6.91 4.58
N SER A 49 7.16 7.73 3.52
CA SER A 49 5.96 8.36 2.97
C SER A 49 4.86 7.33 2.66
N ARG A 50 5.22 6.26 1.94
CA ARG A 50 4.30 5.17 1.62
C ARG A 50 3.81 4.43 2.87
N PHE A 51 4.70 4.17 3.82
CA PHE A 51 4.35 3.50 5.07
C PHE A 51 3.37 4.33 5.90
N LEU A 52 3.63 5.63 6.05
CA LEU A 52 2.76 6.58 6.75
C LEU A 52 1.38 6.66 6.09
N ALA A 53 1.31 6.79 4.76
CA ALA A 53 0.04 6.84 4.04
C ALA A 53 -0.81 5.58 4.26
N ASN A 54 -0.18 4.40 4.30
CA ASN A 54 -0.87 3.15 4.62
C ASN A 54 -1.45 3.15 6.03
N LYS A 55 -0.66 3.57 7.02
CA LYS A 55 -1.09 3.61 8.43
C LYS A 55 -2.17 4.65 8.68
N ALA A 56 -2.03 5.84 8.10
CA ALA A 56 -3.05 6.89 8.13
C ALA A 56 -4.37 6.42 7.49
N THR A 57 -4.31 5.73 6.34
CA THR A 57 -5.52 5.21 5.69
C THR A 57 -6.24 4.16 6.54
N ILE A 58 -5.50 3.32 7.27
CA ILE A 58 -6.10 2.34 8.20
C ILE A 58 -6.73 3.06 9.39
N ALA A 59 -5.99 3.97 10.03
CA ALA A 59 -6.50 4.77 11.15
C ALA A 59 -7.78 5.53 10.77
N SER A 60 -7.77 6.27 9.66
CA SER A 60 -8.95 7.02 9.20
C SER A 60 -10.15 6.13 8.87
N ARG A 61 -9.96 4.85 8.54
CA ARG A 61 -11.07 3.92 8.35
C ARG A 61 -11.61 3.43 9.69
N ILE A 62 -10.74 3.11 10.63
CA ILE A 62 -11.14 2.73 11.99
C ILE A 62 -11.94 3.88 12.61
N ASP A 63 -11.41 5.11 12.55
CA ASP A 63 -12.09 6.30 13.11
C ASP A 63 -13.45 6.60 12.45
N CYS A 64 -13.62 6.24 11.16
CA CYS A 64 -14.85 6.51 10.42
C CYS A 64 -15.92 5.42 10.60
N PHE A 65 -15.52 4.18 10.89
CA PHE A 65 -16.41 3.02 10.97
C PHE A 65 -16.57 2.46 12.40
N SER A 66 -15.82 2.98 13.38
CA SER A 66 -16.00 2.62 14.78
C SER A 66 -17.12 3.49 15.39
N ASP A 67 -18.04 2.85 16.09
CA ASP A 67 -19.13 3.53 16.80
C ASP A 67 -18.62 4.24 18.07
N ALA A 68 -17.47 3.81 18.61
CA ALA A 68 -16.83 4.36 19.80
C ALA A 68 -15.35 4.69 19.51
N PRO A 69 -15.04 5.92 19.03
CA PRO A 69 -13.67 6.29 18.68
C PRO A 69 -12.75 6.19 19.90
N ASN A 70 -11.68 5.41 19.76
CA ASN A 70 -10.67 5.18 20.80
C ASN A 70 -9.26 5.56 20.32
N SER A 71 -8.40 6.04 21.23
CA SER A 71 -7.03 6.46 20.86
C SER A 71 -6.03 5.31 20.75
N VAL A 72 -6.38 4.12 21.27
CA VAL A 72 -5.46 2.98 21.42
C VAL A 72 -4.91 2.52 20.08
N PHE A 73 -5.76 2.42 19.04
CA PHE A 73 -5.30 2.10 17.69
C PHE A 73 -4.36 3.16 17.13
N GLY A 74 -4.69 4.45 17.31
CA GLY A 74 -3.88 5.56 16.81
C GLY A 74 -2.48 5.59 17.41
N GLU A 75 -2.38 5.38 18.73
CA GLU A 75 -1.11 5.34 19.46
C GLU A 75 -0.22 4.17 18.99
N ALA A 76 -0.79 2.98 18.85
CA ALA A 76 -0.05 1.82 18.36
C ALA A 76 0.42 1.98 16.92
N LEU A 77 -0.43 2.52 16.03
CA LEU A 77 -0.05 2.78 14.63
C LEU A 77 1.02 3.87 14.53
N LYS A 78 0.98 4.89 15.40
CA LYS A 78 2.02 5.92 15.51
C LYS A 78 3.34 5.30 15.95
N GLN A 79 3.33 4.45 16.99
CA GLN A 79 4.54 3.77 17.47
C GLN A 79 5.17 2.93 16.36
N GLN A 80 4.38 2.23 15.55
CA GLN A 80 4.91 1.47 14.41
C GLN A 80 5.59 2.35 13.35
N VAL A 81 5.13 3.58 13.14
CA VAL A 81 5.79 4.54 12.24
C VAL A 81 7.12 4.99 12.84
N GLU A 82 7.18 5.20 14.15
CA GLU A 82 8.41 5.54 14.87
C GLU A 82 9.42 4.40 14.86
N ASP A 83 8.99 3.17 15.15
CA ASP A 83 9.82 1.96 15.06
C ASP A 83 10.35 1.75 13.63
N ARG A 84 9.55 2.12 12.62
CA ARG A 84 9.98 2.03 11.23
C ARG A 84 11.00 3.11 10.87
N LEU A 85 10.88 4.30 11.48
CA LEU A 85 11.86 5.36 11.31
C LEU A 85 13.18 4.97 11.97
N SER A 86 13.13 4.47 13.21
CA SER A 86 14.31 4.00 13.93
C SER A 86 14.99 2.83 13.21
N PHE A 87 14.24 1.90 12.61
CA PHE A 87 14.81 0.86 11.74
C PHE A 87 15.66 1.41 10.60
N PHE A 88 15.26 2.55 10.01
CA PHE A 88 16.04 3.17 8.94
C PHE A 88 17.29 3.91 9.43
N GLU A 89 17.37 4.22 10.72
CA GLU A 89 18.51 4.90 11.36
C GLU A 89 19.48 3.90 12.01
N THR A 90 18.97 2.94 12.79
CA THR A 90 19.74 2.00 13.62
C THR A 90 19.75 0.57 13.10
N GLY A 91 18.87 0.22 12.16
CA GLY A 91 18.74 -1.14 11.63
C GLY A 91 17.96 -2.11 12.55
N ALA A 92 17.47 -1.67 13.71
CA ALA A 92 16.72 -2.51 14.63
C ALA A 92 15.39 -2.97 14.00
N GLN A 93 15.15 -4.30 13.94
CA GLN A 93 13.97 -4.84 13.27
C GLN A 93 12.68 -4.41 14.01
N PRO A 94 11.72 -3.79 13.30
CA PRO A 94 10.47 -3.38 13.92
C PRO A 94 9.58 -4.60 14.20
N SER A 95 8.69 -4.45 15.17
CA SER A 95 7.69 -5.46 15.51
C SER A 95 6.78 -5.81 14.33
N LYS A 96 6.30 -7.05 14.28
CA LYS A 96 5.35 -7.45 13.24
C LYS A 96 4.01 -6.77 13.49
N ASN A 97 3.34 -6.44 12.39
CA ASN A 97 2.03 -5.79 12.46
C ASN A 97 0.98 -6.66 13.14
N SER A 98 0.99 -7.98 12.90
CA SER A 98 0.10 -8.94 13.56
C SER A 98 0.15 -8.80 15.07
N ASP A 99 1.37 -8.86 15.61
CA ASP A 99 1.62 -8.93 17.05
C ASP A 99 1.26 -7.61 17.73
N THR A 100 1.40 -6.49 17.02
CA THR A 100 0.96 -5.19 17.53
C THR A 100 -0.55 -5.09 17.56
N MET A 101 -1.24 -5.55 16.51
CA MET A 101 -2.71 -5.48 16.43
C MET A 101 -3.36 -6.42 17.45
N GLU A 102 -2.80 -7.61 17.68
CA GLU A 102 -3.25 -8.52 18.74
C GLU A 102 -3.15 -7.88 20.12
N LYS A 103 -2.05 -7.18 20.41
CA LYS A 103 -1.89 -6.43 21.66
C LYS A 103 -2.90 -5.31 21.82
N VAL A 104 -3.20 -4.60 20.74
CA VAL A 104 -4.20 -3.52 20.76
C VAL A 104 -5.61 -4.07 20.99
N LEU A 105 -5.98 -5.14 20.29
CA LEU A 105 -7.27 -5.80 20.50
C LEU A 105 -7.41 -6.35 21.92
N LYS A 106 -6.34 -6.94 22.46
CA LYS A 106 -6.32 -7.38 23.85
C LYS A 106 -6.49 -6.21 24.83
N ALA A 107 -5.76 -5.11 24.61
CA ALA A 107 -5.87 -3.92 25.46
C ALA A 107 -7.28 -3.28 25.41
N LEU A 108 -7.94 -3.32 24.25
CA LEU A 108 -9.32 -2.84 24.10
C LEU A 108 -10.33 -3.77 24.79
N ALA A 109 -10.13 -5.08 24.70
CA ALA A 109 -10.95 -6.06 25.41
C ALA A 109 -10.79 -5.92 26.94
N ASP A 110 -9.56 -5.73 27.43
CA ASP A 110 -9.27 -5.47 28.84
C ASP A 110 -9.86 -4.14 29.33
N ALA A 111 -10.02 -3.15 28.43
CA ALA A 111 -10.65 -1.85 28.71
C ALA A 111 -12.19 -1.88 28.61
N GLY A 112 -12.80 -3.01 28.26
CA GLY A 112 -14.26 -3.16 28.19
C GLY A 112 -14.94 -2.36 27.09
N ILE A 113 -14.19 -1.91 26.08
CA ILE A 113 -14.73 -1.19 24.91
C ILE A 113 -15.11 -2.24 23.87
N ASN A 114 -16.40 -2.59 23.84
CA ASN A 114 -16.96 -3.45 22.82
C ASN A 114 -17.13 -2.66 21.52
N ASP A 115 -16.11 -2.66 20.65
CA ASP A 115 -16.37 -2.54 19.22
C ASP A 115 -17.09 -3.84 18.82
N ASP A 116 -18.42 -3.82 18.82
CA ASP A 116 -19.29 -4.91 18.34
C ASP A 116 -19.18 -5.00 16.80
N ALA A 117 -17.97 -5.23 16.30
CA ALA A 117 -17.67 -5.53 14.92
C ALA A 117 -17.34 -7.01 14.84
N GLU A 118 -18.33 -7.82 14.44
CA GLU A 118 -18.12 -9.23 14.10
C GLU A 118 -16.84 -9.39 13.25
N PRO A 119 -15.91 -10.30 13.61
CA PRO A 119 -14.74 -10.52 12.81
C PRO A 119 -15.16 -11.08 11.44
N PRO A 120 -14.72 -10.50 10.30
CA PRO A 120 -14.96 -11.11 9.01
C PRO A 120 -14.26 -12.48 9.00
N LYS A 121 -15.06 -13.54 8.82
CA LYS A 121 -14.59 -14.93 8.70
C LYS A 121 -13.44 -15.01 7.70
N THR A 122 -12.24 -15.30 8.18
CA THR A 122 -11.03 -15.46 7.36
C THR A 122 -11.17 -16.64 6.39
N PRO A 123 -10.94 -16.48 5.07
CA PRO A 123 -10.66 -17.62 4.21
C PRO A 123 -9.21 -18.07 4.39
N LYS A 124 -9.05 -19.39 4.59
CA LYS A 124 -7.78 -20.12 4.81
C LYS A 124 -6.65 -19.71 3.86
N LYS A 125 -5.48 -19.50 4.47
CA LYS A 125 -4.12 -19.58 3.93
C LYS A 125 -3.98 -20.75 2.94
N ARG A 126 -3.67 -20.49 1.66
CA ARG A 126 -3.01 -21.48 0.78
C ARG A 126 -1.53 -21.15 0.73
N SER A 127 -0.74 -21.97 1.40
CA SER A 127 0.72 -22.02 1.26
C SER A 127 1.10 -22.65 -0.09
N SER A 128 2.21 -22.16 -0.61
CA SER A 128 2.91 -22.50 -1.84
C SER A 128 3.36 -23.96 -1.97
N ALA A 129 3.16 -24.55 -3.15
CA ALA A 129 4.16 -25.41 -3.83
C ALA A 129 3.79 -25.59 -5.32
N SER A 130 4.79 -25.38 -6.16
CA SER A 130 4.89 -25.48 -7.63
C SER A 130 4.43 -26.80 -8.26
N VAL A 131 3.73 -26.76 -9.41
CA VAL A 131 4.00 -27.29 -10.80
C VAL A 131 2.68 -27.00 -11.58
N ALA A 132 2.56 -26.66 -12.86
CA ALA A 132 3.39 -26.69 -14.04
C ALA A 132 2.93 -25.56 -15.00
N MET A 133 3.86 -25.07 -15.83
CA MET A 133 3.51 -24.38 -17.07
C MET A 133 2.89 -25.39 -18.02
N ASP A 134 1.74 -25.06 -18.63
CA ASP A 134 1.40 -25.58 -19.94
C ASP A 134 0.66 -24.49 -20.72
N GLU A 135 1.17 -24.26 -21.92
CA GLU A 135 0.66 -23.35 -22.92
C GLU A 135 -0.69 -23.85 -23.45
N ASP A 136 -1.69 -22.97 -23.59
CA ASP A 136 -2.60 -23.14 -24.72
C ASP A 136 -3.05 -21.76 -25.21
N ALA A 137 -2.53 -21.39 -26.38
CA ALA A 137 -3.04 -20.33 -27.21
C ALA A 137 -3.46 -20.95 -28.54
N PRO A 138 -4.64 -20.57 -29.07
CA PRO A 138 -4.79 -20.48 -30.51
C PRO A 138 -5.05 -19.03 -30.93
N ALA A 139 -4.25 -18.61 -31.90
CA ALA A 139 -4.29 -17.34 -32.59
C ALA A 139 -5.34 -17.36 -33.72
N SER A 140 -6.30 -16.43 -33.71
CA SER A 140 -7.18 -16.20 -34.87
C SER A 140 -7.82 -14.80 -34.90
N ALA A 141 -7.02 -13.73 -35.06
CA ALA A 141 -7.58 -12.41 -35.47
C ALA A 141 -6.59 -11.43 -36.15
N LYS A 142 -5.32 -11.79 -36.41
CA LYS A 142 -4.32 -10.84 -36.97
C LYS A 142 -3.61 -11.27 -38.26
N LYS A 143 -4.02 -12.36 -38.92
CA LYS A 143 -3.33 -12.90 -40.10
C LYS A 143 -3.88 -12.43 -41.47
N GLU A 144 -5.00 -11.72 -41.54
CA GLU A 144 -5.62 -11.37 -42.84
C GLU A 144 -5.18 -10.04 -43.50
N LYS A 145 -4.36 -9.20 -42.86
CA LYS A 145 -3.89 -7.94 -43.50
C LYS A 145 -2.42 -7.90 -43.92
N LYS A 146 -1.60 -8.90 -43.57
CA LYS A 146 -0.16 -8.91 -43.91
C LYS A 146 0.18 -9.80 -45.11
N ALA A 147 -0.65 -10.80 -45.44
CA ALA A 147 -0.40 -11.74 -46.54
C ALA A 147 -0.76 -11.21 -47.95
N LYS A 148 -1.38 -10.03 -48.08
CA LYS A 148 -1.74 -9.46 -49.40
C LYS A 148 -0.73 -8.45 -49.96
N LYS A 149 0.37 -8.15 -49.23
CA LYS A 149 1.39 -7.16 -49.66
C LYS A 149 2.69 -7.79 -50.15
N GLU A 150 3.05 -8.99 -49.71
CA GLU A 150 4.35 -9.61 -50.08
C GLU A 150 4.29 -10.51 -51.33
N THR A 151 3.11 -10.98 -51.76
CA THR A 151 2.98 -11.81 -52.98
C THR A 151 2.91 -11.00 -54.29
N LYS A 152 3.06 -9.67 -54.24
CA LYS A 152 3.01 -8.79 -55.44
C LYS A 152 4.38 -8.22 -55.85
N GLN A 153 5.48 -8.65 -55.23
CA GLN A 153 6.84 -8.15 -55.52
C GLN A 153 7.86 -9.22 -55.93
N LYS A 154 7.44 -10.48 -56.11
CA LYS A 154 8.28 -11.53 -56.71
C LYS A 154 7.48 -12.36 -57.71
N LYS A 155 7.11 -11.73 -58.82
CA LYS A 155 6.98 -12.37 -60.13
C LYS A 155 7.01 -11.30 -61.21
#